data_AF-A0A520W471-F1
#
_entry.id   AF-A0A520W471-F1
#
_cell.length_a   1.000
_cell.length_b   1.000
_cell.length_c   1.000
_cell.angle_alpha   90.00
_cell.angle_beta   90.00
_cell.angle_gamma   90.00
#
_symmetry.space_group_name_H-M   'P 1'
#
loop_
_entity.id
_entity.type
_entity.pdbx_description
1 polymer ?
#
loop_
_entity_poly.entity_id
_entity_poly.type
_entity_poly.pdbx_seq_one_letter_code
_entity_poly.pdbx_strand_id
1 'polypeptide(L)'
;MHTIVSSADKTLTIGSDQPFCIIGERINPTGRKAFQEQLRAGDLSAVEKDVADQIAGGAMMLDVNMGAPLVDEAALLADSV
;
A
#
# COMPACT_ATOMS: atom_id res chain seq x y z
N MET A 1 -1.50 -21.01 15.36
CA MET A 1 -2.19 -20.79 14.06
C MET A 1 -1.30 -19.89 13.24
N HIS A 2 -1.15 -20.17 11.95
CA HIS A 2 -0.36 -19.35 11.02
C HIS A 2 -1.25 -18.80 9.92
N THR A 3 -1.09 -17.51 9.62
CA THR A 3 -1.66 -16.86 8.45
C THR A 3 -0.54 -16.61 7.46
N ILE A 4 -0.73 -16.97 6.20
CA ILE A 4 0.30 -16.84 5.16
C ILE A 4 -0.22 -15.88 4.10
N VAL A 5 0.60 -14.88 3.77
CA VAL A 5 0.35 -13.90 2.69
C VAL A 5 1.51 -13.99 1.70
N SER A 6 1.28 -13.84 0.40
CA SER A 6 2.34 -13.94 -0.60
C SER A 6 2.15 -12.95 -1.75
N SER A 7 3.26 -12.47 -2.29
CA SER A 7 3.37 -11.74 -3.56
C SER A 7 3.95 -12.68 -4.64
N ALA A 8 4.31 -12.12 -5.80
CA ALA A 8 4.99 -12.86 -6.85
C ALA A 8 6.38 -13.41 -6.42
N ASP A 9 7.06 -12.75 -5.48
CA ASP A 9 8.46 -13.01 -5.13
C ASP A 9 8.73 -13.17 -3.63
N LYS A 10 7.74 -12.96 -2.76
CA LYS A 10 7.88 -13.08 -1.30
C LYS A 10 6.69 -13.77 -0.65
N THR A 11 6.97 -14.47 0.43
CA THR A 11 5.97 -15.06 1.32
C THR A 11 6.21 -14.60 2.75
N LEU A 12 5.16 -14.16 3.42
CA LEU A 12 5.15 -13.72 4.81
C LEU A 12 4.24 -14.63 5.64
N THR A 13 4.79 -15.18 6.72
CA THR A 13 4.04 -15.98 7.69
C THR A 13 3.83 -15.18 8.96
N ILE A 14 2.58 -15.04 9.39
CA ILE A 14 2.15 -14.34 10.59
C ILE A 14 1.73 -15.37 11.64
N GLY A 15 2.30 -15.30 12.83
CA GLY A 15 2.09 -16.27 13.91
C GLY A 15 2.69 -15.80 15.23
N SER A 16 2.31 -16.46 16.34
CA SER A 16 2.83 -16.15 17.68
C SER A 16 4.32 -16.45 17.87
N ASP A 17 4.87 -17.29 16.98
CA ASP A 17 6.26 -17.73 16.91
C ASP A 17 7.07 -17.00 15.81
N GLN A 18 6.46 -16.01 15.14
CA GLN A 18 7.07 -15.22 14.07
C GLN A 18 7.37 -13.80 14.56
N PRO A 19 8.28 -13.05 13.90
CA PRO A 19 8.45 -11.63 14.15
C PRO A 19 7.14 -10.84 14.00
N PHE A 20 7.02 -9.72 14.70
CA PHE A 20 5.86 -8.84 14.58
C PHE A 20 5.75 -8.30 13.14
N CYS A 21 4.61 -8.52 12.50
CA CYS A 21 4.35 -8.07 11.14
C CYS A 21 4.06 -6.57 11.10
N ILE A 22 4.96 -5.79 10.50
CA ILE A 22 4.78 -4.35 10.28
C ILE A 22 4.05 -4.13 8.95
N ILE A 23 2.84 -3.56 9.03
CA ILE A 23 2.03 -3.17 7.87
C ILE A 23 2.21 -1.67 7.63
N GLY A 24 2.74 -1.28 6.47
CA GLY A 24 2.83 0.13 6.09
C GLY A 24 1.47 0.69 5.67
N GLU A 25 1.04 1.81 6.25
CA GLU A 25 -0.30 2.40 6.04
C GLU A 25 -0.33 3.61 5.09
N ARG A 26 0.81 4.07 4.57
CA ARG A 26 0.92 5.40 3.95
C ARG A 26 0.23 5.50 2.58
N ILE A 27 -0.03 4.37 1.91
CA ILE A 27 -0.74 4.35 0.61
C ILE A 27 -2.23 4.53 0.87
N ASN A 28 -2.60 5.74 1.26
CA ASN A 28 -3.95 6.13 1.59
C ASN A 28 -4.12 7.65 1.33
N PRO A 29 -5.06 8.06 0.46
CA PRO A 29 -5.27 9.46 0.11
C PRO A 29 -6.02 10.27 1.19
N THR A 30 -6.54 9.63 2.25
CA THR A 30 -7.30 10.31 3.30
C THR A 30 -6.45 11.40 3.97
N GLY A 31 -6.97 12.64 3.98
CA GLY A 31 -6.27 13.79 4.55
C GLY A 31 -5.07 14.32 3.72
N ARG A 32 -4.71 13.70 2.60
CA ARG A 32 -3.57 14.08 1.75
C ARG A 32 -4.03 14.75 0.46
N LYS A 33 -4.35 16.05 0.53
CA LYS A 33 -4.88 16.83 -0.62
C LYS A 33 -4.03 16.71 -1.90
N ALA A 34 -2.72 16.86 -1.78
CA ALA A 34 -1.81 16.73 -2.92
C ALA A 34 -1.85 15.32 -3.53
N PHE A 35 -1.89 14.29 -2.69
CA PHE A 35 -1.97 12.90 -3.18
C PHE A 35 -3.31 12.62 -3.86
N GLN A 36 -4.42 13.15 -3.32
CA GLN A 36 -5.73 13.05 -3.98
C GLN A 36 -5.75 13.74 -5.36
N GLU A 37 -5.10 14.88 -5.50
CA GLU A 37 -4.98 15.59 -6.78
C GLU A 37 -4.13 14.80 -7.78
N GLN A 38 -3.03 14.19 -7.34
CA GLN A 38 -2.19 13.32 -8.16
C GLN A 38 -2.98 12.10 -8.65
N LEU A 39 -3.69 11.39 -7.76
CA LEU A 39 -4.51 10.24 -8.14
C LEU A 39 -5.60 10.62 -9.15
N ARG A 40 -6.26 11.78 -8.99
CA ARG A 40 -7.24 12.29 -9.97
C ARG A 40 -6.63 12.58 -11.33
N ALA A 41 -5.34 12.93 -11.37
CA ALA A 41 -4.59 13.15 -12.60
C ALA A 41 -3.97 11.86 -13.17
N GLY A 42 -4.17 10.71 -12.53
CA GLY A 42 -3.52 9.44 -12.89
C GLY A 42 -2.02 9.41 -12.59
N ASP A 43 -1.52 10.32 -11.74
CA ASP A 43 -0.13 10.37 -11.32
C ASP A 43 0.09 9.45 -10.09
N LEU A 44 0.77 8.33 -10.33
CA LEU A 44 1.10 7.34 -9.30
C LEU A 44 2.49 7.55 -8.68
N SER A 45 3.23 8.61 -9.01
CA SER A 45 4.58 8.85 -8.51
C SER A 45 4.66 8.91 -6.98
N ALA A 46 3.62 9.41 -6.31
CA ALA A 46 3.53 9.42 -4.85
C ALA A 46 3.40 8.01 -4.26
N VAL A 47 2.71 7.09 -4.96
CA VAL A 47 2.58 5.69 -4.57
C VAL A 47 3.94 5.02 -4.60
N GLU A 48 4.67 5.13 -5.72
CA GLU A 48 6.01 4.55 -5.88
C GLU A 48 6.97 5.01 -4.78
N LYS A 49 6.94 6.30 -4.46
CA LYS A 49 7.73 6.88 -3.38
C LYS A 49 7.34 6.32 -2.00
N ASP A 50 6.05 6.32 -1.67
CA ASP A 50 5.59 5.80 -0.38
C ASP A 50 5.86 4.29 -0.24
N VAL A 51 5.82 3.51 -1.33
CA VAL A 51 6.25 2.10 -1.33
C VAL A 51 7.73 1.98 -0.95
N ALA A 52 8.61 2.69 -1.63
CA ALA A 52 10.06 2.64 -1.39
C ALA A 52 10.41 3.08 0.04
N ASP A 53 9.84 4.19 0.49
CA ASP A 53 10.10 4.76 1.82
C ASP A 53 9.62 3.80 2.94
N GLN A 54 8.48 3.12 2.75
CA GLN A 54 7.95 2.18 3.75
C GLN A 54 8.76 0.88 3.80
N ILE A 55 9.19 0.35 2.65
CA ILE A 55 10.09 -0.81 2.62
C ILE A 55 11.41 -0.47 3.32
N ALA A 56 11.99 0.69 3.04
CA ALA A 56 13.19 1.18 3.73
C ALA A 56 12.97 1.38 5.23
N GLY A 57 11.75 1.75 5.63
CA GLY A 57 11.31 1.85 7.02
C GLY A 57 11.01 0.52 7.72
N GLY A 58 11.15 -0.62 7.03
CA GLY A 58 10.97 -1.96 7.62
C GLY A 58 9.55 -2.52 7.49
N ALA A 59 8.68 -1.93 6.68
CA ALA A 59 7.38 -2.52 6.36
C ALA A 59 7.56 -3.90 5.71
N MET A 60 6.86 -4.89 6.22
CA MET A 60 6.90 -6.27 5.73
C MET A 60 5.80 -6.54 4.69
N MET A 61 4.72 -5.78 4.78
CA MET A 61 3.63 -5.71 3.81
C MET A 61 3.06 -4.29 3.81
N LEU A 62 2.30 -3.95 2.77
CA LEU A 62 1.70 -2.63 2.61
C LEU A 62 0.18 -2.74 2.56
N ASP A 63 -0.50 -1.88 3.31
CA ASP A 63 -1.92 -1.60 3.15
C ASP A 63 -2.08 -0.62 1.98
N VAL A 64 -3.04 -0.89 1.10
CA VAL A 64 -3.31 -0.09 -0.10
C VAL A 64 -4.77 0.33 -0.10
N ASN A 65 -4.99 1.65 -0.06
CA ASN A 65 -6.29 2.27 -0.18
C ASN A 65 -6.22 3.38 -1.22
N MET A 66 -7.00 3.28 -2.29
CA MET A 66 -7.09 4.28 -3.37
C MET A 66 -8.44 5.00 -3.41
N GLY A 67 -9.27 4.83 -2.38
CA GLY A 67 -10.56 5.50 -2.26
C GLY A 67 -10.40 7.01 -2.12
N ALA A 68 -10.79 7.75 -3.15
CA ALA A 68 -10.82 9.20 -3.12
C ALA A 68 -12.11 9.75 -3.77
N PRO A 69 -12.59 10.94 -3.36
CA PRO A 69 -13.77 11.54 -3.99
C PRO A 69 -13.51 11.83 -5.48
N LEU A 70 -14.48 11.44 -6.33
CA LEU A 70 -14.53 11.70 -7.78
C LEU A 70 -13.49 10.94 -8.61
N VAL A 71 -13.00 9.79 -8.13
CA VAL A 71 -12.06 8.94 -8.86
C VAL A 71 -12.61 7.52 -8.99
N ASP A 72 -12.31 6.84 -10.10
CA ASP A 72 -12.64 5.44 -10.28
C ASP A 72 -11.66 4.58 -9.46
N GLU A 73 -12.07 4.25 -8.24
CA GLU A 73 -11.27 3.49 -7.29
C GLU A 73 -10.91 2.11 -7.81
N ALA A 74 -11.80 1.45 -8.57
CA ALA A 74 -11.54 0.10 -9.08
C ALA A 74 -10.45 0.13 -10.17
N ALA A 75 -10.49 1.12 -11.06
CA ALA A 75 -9.46 1.31 -12.07
C ALA A 75 -8.10 1.66 -11.43
N LEU A 76 -8.08 2.60 -10.49
CA LEU A 76 -6.85 2.99 -9.80
C LEU A 76 -6.23 1.86 -8.98
N LEU A 77 -7.05 1.05 -8.31
CA LEU A 77 -6.56 -0.13 -7.62
C LEU A 77 -5.90 -1.08 -8.61
N ALA A 78 -6.53 -1.37 -9.75
CA ALA A 78 -5.95 -2.26 -10.77
C ALA A 78 -4.61 -1.76 -11.32
N ASP A 79 -4.42 -0.45 -11.45
CA ASP A 79 -3.17 0.15 -11.96
C ASP A 79 -2.06 0.28 -10.91
N SER A 80 -2.38 0.08 -9.61
CA SER A 80 -1.45 0.28 -8.49
C SER A 80 -0.90 -1.00 -7.85
N VAL A 81 -1.25 -2.17 -8.38
CA VAL A 81 -0.75 -3.50 -7.96
C VAL A 81 -0.03 -4.25 -9.07
#